data_AF-A0A7X8MKC4-F1
#
_entry.id   AF-A0A7X8MKC4-F1
#
_cell.length_a   1.000
_cell.length_b   1.000
_cell.length_c   1.000
_cell.angle_alpha   90.00
_cell.angle_beta   90.00
_cell.angle_gamma   90.00
#
_symmetry.space_group_name_H-M   'P 1'
#
loop_
_entity.id
_entity.type
_entity.pdbx_description
1 polymer ?
#
loop_
_entity_poly.entity_id
_entity_poly.type
_entity_poly.pdbx_seq_one_letter_code
_entity_poly.pdbx_strand_id
1 'polypeptide(L)' 'MQSLNEMTEEAGIDFDQFIESIKNQASIAQMSEQFQVSEKTIESLQDHFFHYGIGSVQGGD' A
#
# COMPACT_ATOMS: atom_id res chain seq x y z
N MET A 1 -0.66 -9.96 13.07
CA MET A 1 -0.65 -8.70 12.31
C MET A 1 0.18 -8.97 11.09
N GLN A 2 -0.45 -9.05 9.91
CA GLN A 2 0.33 -9.11 8.67
C GLN A 2 0.92 -7.72 8.44
N SER A 3 2.21 -7.67 8.12
CA SER A 3 2.83 -6.40 7.77
C SER A 3 2.41 -6.02 6.35
N LEU A 4 2.34 -4.72 6.05
CA LEU A 4 1.99 -4.26 4.69
C LEU A 4 2.88 -4.91 3.61
N ASN A 5 4.16 -5.13 3.93
CA ASN A 5 5.11 -5.82 3.06
C ASN A 5 4.63 -7.25 2.69
N GLU A 6 4.15 -8.03 3.66
CA GLU A 6 3.62 -9.36 3.40
C GLU A 6 2.39 -9.30 2.48
N MET A 7 1.48 -8.36 2.73
CA MET A 7 0.28 -8.19 1.90
C MET A 7 0.60 -7.76 0.46
N THR A 8 1.60 -6.90 0.26
CA THR A 8 2.07 -6.53 -1.08
C THR A 8 2.73 -7.73 -1.78
N GLU A 9 3.55 -8.50 -1.06
CA GLU A 9 4.23 -9.68 -1.61
C GLU A 9 3.22 -10.78 -2.01
N GLU A 10 2.20 -11.02 -1.18
CA GLU A 10 1.09 -11.94 -1.50
C GLU A 10 0.27 -11.49 -2.72
N ALA A 11 0.14 -10.18 -2.93
CA ALA A 11 -0.53 -9.61 -4.10
C ALA A 11 0.35 -9.57 -5.35
N GLY A 12 1.64 -9.91 -5.25
CA GLY A 12 2.61 -9.78 -6.36
C GLY A 12 3.03 -8.33 -6.65
N ILE A 13 2.87 -7.45 -5.67
CA ILE A 13 3.20 -6.03 -5.75
C ILE A 13 4.56 -5.80 -5.08
N ASP A 14 5.42 -5.04 -5.76
CA ASP A 14 6.67 -4.60 -5.16
C ASP A 14 6.40 -3.52 -4.10
N PHE A 15 6.82 -3.78 -2.86
CA PHE A 15 6.57 -2.89 -1.73
C PHE A 15 7.15 -1.49 -1.95
N ASP A 16 8.37 -1.40 -2.49
CA ASP A 16 9.04 -0.10 -2.69
C ASP A 16 8.27 0.73 -3.73
N GLN A 17 7.89 0.09 -4.84
CA GLN A 17 7.06 0.70 -5.88
C GLN A 17 5.67 1.11 -5.36
N PHE A 18 5.05 0.31 -4.49
CA PHE A 18 3.78 0.65 -3.86
C PHE A 18 3.92 1.93 -3.02
N ILE A 19 4.96 2.02 -2.19
CA ILE A 19 5.24 3.19 -1.36
C ILE A 19 5.55 4.43 -2.22
N GLU A 20 6.30 4.28 -3.32
CA GLU A 20 6.52 5.36 -4.28
C GLU A 20 5.21 5.86 -4.90
N SER A 21 4.34 4.94 -5.33
CA SER A 21 3.01 5.30 -5.86
C SER A 21 2.16 6.04 -4.84
N ILE A 22 2.17 5.62 -3.56
CA ILE A 22 1.50 6.33 -2.47
C ILE A 22 2.09 7.74 -2.27
N LYS A 23 3.43 7.87 -2.23
CA LYS A 23 4.12 9.17 -2.09
C LYS A 23 3.81 10.12 -3.24
N ASN A 24 3.68 9.59 -4.45
CA ASN A 24 3.31 10.35 -5.66
C ASN A 24 1.81 10.68 -5.72
N GLN A 25 1.01 10.29 -4.72
CA GLN A 25 -0.44 10.44 -4.71
C GLN A 25 -1.10 9.82 -5.95
N ALA A 26 -0.58 8.67 -6.40
CA ALA A 26 -1.16 7.91 -7.49
C ALA A 26 -2.56 7.44 -7.12
N SER A 27 -3.47 7.45 -8.10
CA SER A 27 -4.85 6.98 -7.88
C SER A 27 -4.92 5.46 -7.84
N ILE A 28 -5.91 4.92 -7.11
CA ILE A 28 -6.17 3.47 -7.01
C ILE A 28 -6.20 2.81 -8.40
N ALA A 29 -6.89 3.43 -9.36
CA ALA A 29 -6.98 2.94 -10.74
C ALA A 29 -5.61 2.91 -11.46
N GLN A 30 -4.74 3.90 -11.23
CA GLN A 30 -3.41 3.88 -11.85
C GLN A 30 -2.54 2.77 -11.24
N MET A 31 -2.61 2.59 -9.93
CA MET A 31 -1.89 1.55 -9.22
C MET A 31 -2.40 0.16 -9.62
N SER A 32 -3.71 -0.02 -9.77
CA SER A 32 -4.31 -1.29 -10.17
C SER A 32 -3.84 -1.71 -11.57
N GLU A 33 -3.79 -0.78 -12.52
CA GLU A 33 -3.25 -1.02 -13.86
C GLU A 33 -1.73 -1.26 -13.83
N GLN A 34 -0.98 -0.45 -13.08
CA GLN A 34 0.48 -0.56 -12.97
C GLN A 34 0.93 -1.89 -12.36
N PHE A 35 0.24 -2.34 -11.32
CA PHE A 35 0.56 -3.57 -10.60
C PHE A 35 -0.22 -4.78 -11.11
N GLN A 36 -1.10 -4.60 -12.10
CA GLN A 36 -1.99 -5.63 -12.64
C GLN A 36 -2.82 -6.36 -11.56
N VAL A 37 -3.27 -5.63 -10.54
CA VAL A 37 -4.12 -6.15 -9.46
C VAL A 37 -5.49 -5.50 -9.47
N SER A 38 -6.41 -6.01 -8.66
CA SER A 38 -7.72 -5.37 -8.50
C SER A 38 -7.61 -4.05 -7.74
N GLU A 39 -8.43 -3.07 -8.09
CA GLU A 39 -8.56 -1.79 -7.35
C GLU A 39 -8.82 -2.03 -5.86
N LYS A 40 -9.64 -3.04 -5.54
CA LYS A 40 -9.92 -3.46 -4.16
C LYS A 40 -8.67 -3.93 -3.39
N THR A 41 -7.73 -4.57 -4.07
CA THR A 41 -6.45 -4.98 -3.47
C THR A 41 -5.64 -3.75 -3.09
N ILE A 42 -5.51 -2.78 -4.01
CA ILE A 42 -4.80 -1.53 -3.74
C ILE A 42 -5.49 -0.75 -2.62
N GLU A 43 -6.81 -0.65 -2.63
CA GLU A 43 -7.58 0.04 -1.58
C GLU A 43 -7.30 -0.57 -0.21
N SER A 44 -7.33 -1.91 -0.10
CA SER A 44 -7.04 -2.60 1.15
C SER A 44 -5.60 -2.38 1.64
N LEU A 45 -4.62 -2.38 0.71
CA LEU A 45 -3.21 -2.10 1.05
C LEU A 45 -3.00 -0.66 1.48
N GLN A 46 -3.69 0.27 0.82
CA GLN A 46 -3.61 1.70 1.08
C GLN A 46 -4.23 2.03 2.45
N ASP A 47 -5.42 1.49 2.74
CA ASP A 47 -6.04 1.58 4.07
C ASP A 47 -5.11 1.03 5.16
N HIS A 48 -4.51 -0.14 4.92
CA HIS A 48 -3.58 -0.74 5.86
C HIS A 48 -2.32 0.13 6.08
N PHE A 49 -1.79 0.77 5.02
CA PHE A 49 -0.69 1.71 5.14
C PHE A 49 -1.07 2.95 5.96
N PHE A 50 -2.25 3.54 5.73
CA PHE A 50 -2.68 4.72 6.49
C PHE A 50 -2.99 4.39 7.96
N HIS A 51 -3.63 3.25 8.23
CA HIS A 51 -3.98 2.84 9.59
C HIS A 51 -2.78 2.35 10.41
N TYR A 52 -1.88 1.55 9.81
CA TYR A 52 -0.79 0.89 10.53
C TYR A 52 0.60 1.46 10.19
N GLY A 53 0.80 1.99 8.99
CA GLY A 53 2.08 2.52 8.51
C GLY A 53 2.35 3.99 8.87
N ILE A 54 1.32 4.84 8.95
CA ILE A 54 1.48 6.25 9.38
C ILE A 54 1.38 6.39 10.90
N GLY A 55 0.57 5.56 11.57
CA GLY A 55 0.44 5.58 13.03
C GLY A 55 1.72 5.24 13.78
N SER A 56 2.65 4.50 13.15
CA SER A 56 3.95 4.16 13.73
C SER A 56 4.99 5.30 13.66
N VAL A 57 4.76 6.34 12.85
CA VAL A 57 5.61 7.54 12.79
C VAL A 57 5.03 8.76 13.53
N GLN A 58 3.72 8.82 13.77
CA GLN A 58 3.08 9.98 14.44
C GLN A 58 2.73 9.76 15.93
N GLY A 59 3.06 8.61 16.52
CA GLY A 59 2.70 8.25 17.90
C GLY A 59 3.86 7.89 18.81
N GLY A 60 5.08 8.36 18.50
CA GLY A 60 6.22 8.22 19.41
C GLY A 60 6.23 9.31 20.48
N ASP A 61 5.36 9.17 21.50
CA ASP A 61 5.61 9.58 22.90
C ASP A 61 4.65 8.85 23.85
#